data_AF-A0A0K2SI86-F1
#
_entry.id   AF-A0A0K2SI86-F1
#
_cell.length_a   1.000
_cell.length_b   1.000
_cell.length_c   1.000
_cell.angle_alpha   90.00
_cell.angle_beta   90.00
_cell.angle_gamma   90.00
#
_symmetry.space_group_name_H-M   'P 1'
#
loop_
_entity.id
_entity.type
_entity.pdbx_description
1 polymer ?
#
loop_
_entity_poly.entity_id
_entity_poly.type
_entity_poly.pdbx_seq_one_letter_code
_entity_poly.pdbx_strand_id
1 'polypeptide(L)'
;MEGRSISAEAGHALAANSYHLLRSALLLVLAVAVQLLGWPQLITGTVVNAVLLAAALTSPPLYGASVGVLTPVVALARGIIPPPAAPMVPFIAAGNALLVLVFWGFHRAGRRFGWRWASWLGAGVAAALKAAFLGYAATHLVTVPAPVAGMMQGPQLVTALAGAVMVLGLGPAVQQGLGRLFGWASPRVSP
;
A
#
# COMPACT_ATOMS: atom_id res chain seq x y z
N MET A 1 -35.91 14.58 18.92
CA MET A 1 -35.33 14.80 17.56
C MET A 1 -33.86 14.38 17.50
N GLU A 2 -33.11 14.55 18.60
CA GLU A 2 -31.69 14.16 18.77
C GLU A 2 -31.37 12.66 18.59
N GLY A 3 -32.27 11.75 18.99
CA GLY A 3 -32.04 10.30 18.80
C GLY A 3 -32.09 9.83 17.34
N ARG A 4 -32.82 10.55 16.48
CA ARG A 4 -32.89 10.24 15.03
C ARG A 4 -31.65 10.70 14.29
N SER A 5 -31.06 11.84 14.67
CA SER A 5 -29.82 12.33 14.05
C SER A 5 -28.63 11.44 14.38
N ILE A 6 -28.49 10.98 15.63
CA ILE A 6 -27.41 10.06 16.05
C ILE A 6 -27.48 8.73 15.29
N SER A 7 -28.69 8.18 15.11
CA SER A 7 -28.87 6.92 14.37
C SER A 7 -28.51 7.02 12.89
N ALA A 8 -28.78 8.18 12.27
CA ALA A 8 -28.43 8.43 10.86
C ALA A 8 -26.92 8.61 10.69
N GLU A 9 -26.27 9.39 11.57
CA GLU A 9 -24.81 9.57 11.56
C GLU A 9 -24.06 8.25 11.74
N ALA A 10 -24.50 7.41 12.68
CA ALA A 10 -23.93 6.08 12.89
C ALA A 10 -24.08 5.19 11.64
N GLY A 11 -25.25 5.21 10.98
CA GLY A 11 -25.49 4.49 9.73
C GLY A 11 -24.57 4.95 8.60
N HIS A 12 -24.34 6.26 8.46
CA HIS A 12 -23.43 6.81 7.46
C HIS A 12 -21.98 6.43 7.70
N ALA A 13 -21.52 6.49 8.95
CA ALA A 13 -20.16 6.08 9.32
C ALA A 13 -19.93 4.59 9.07
N LEU A 14 -20.91 3.74 9.35
CA LEU A 14 -20.86 2.29 9.08
C LEU A 14 -20.76 1.99 7.58
N ALA A 15 -21.55 2.67 6.76
CA ALA A 15 -21.52 2.50 5.31
C ALA A 15 -20.16 2.92 4.71
N ALA A 16 -19.61 4.06 5.15
CA ALA A 16 -18.31 4.55 4.70
C ALA A 16 -17.17 3.60 5.08
N ASN A 17 -17.17 3.09 6.32
CA ASN A 17 -16.18 2.12 6.79
C ASN A 17 -16.25 0.80 6.02
N SER A 18 -17.46 0.31 5.74
CA SER A 18 -17.68 -0.93 4.97
C SER A 18 -17.09 -0.82 3.56
N TYR A 19 -17.27 0.33 2.92
CA TYR A 19 -16.71 0.61 1.60
C TYR A 19 -15.18 0.63 1.61
N HIS A 20 -14.55 1.31 2.57
CA HIS A 20 -13.09 1.34 2.71
C HIS A 20 -12.50 -0.05 3.00
N LEU A 21 -13.18 -0.82 3.84
CA LEU A 21 -12.81 -2.20 4.15
C LEU A 21 -12.84 -3.08 2.89
N LEU A 22 -13.96 -3.08 2.16
CA LEU A 22 -14.11 -3.87 0.93
C LEU A 22 -13.03 -3.52 -0.09
N ARG A 23 -12.79 -2.22 -0.29
CA ARG A 23 -11.78 -1.75 -1.23
C ARG A 23 -10.36 -2.22 -0.85
N SER A 24 -9.98 -2.06 0.41
CA SER A 24 -8.68 -2.55 0.89
C SER A 24 -8.58 -4.08 0.79
N ALA A 25 -9.67 -4.81 1.04
CA ALA A 25 -9.70 -6.26 0.86
C ALA A 25 -9.47 -6.67 -0.61
N LEU A 26 -10.11 -6.00 -1.57
CA LEU A 26 -9.90 -6.26 -3.00
C LEU A 26 -8.45 -5.96 -3.43
N LEU A 27 -7.86 -4.87 -2.93
CA LEU A 27 -6.45 -4.55 -3.18
C LEU A 27 -5.51 -5.59 -2.56
N LEU A 28 -5.80 -6.07 -1.35
CA LEU A 28 -5.05 -7.16 -0.74
C LEU A 28 -5.13 -8.45 -1.58
N VAL A 29 -6.34 -8.81 -2.05
CA VAL A 29 -6.55 -9.96 -2.94
C VAL A 29 -5.73 -9.80 -4.21
N LEU A 30 -5.74 -8.62 -4.84
CA LEU A 30 -4.94 -8.35 -6.02
C LEU A 30 -3.43 -8.50 -5.75
N ALA A 31 -2.94 -7.94 -4.64
CA ALA A 31 -1.52 -8.07 -4.26
C ALA A 31 -1.11 -9.54 -4.07
N VAL A 32 -1.95 -10.34 -3.41
CA VAL A 32 -1.69 -11.77 -3.17
C VAL A 32 -1.80 -12.57 -4.49
N ALA A 33 -2.79 -12.28 -5.33
CA ALA A 33 -2.94 -12.92 -6.63
C ALA A 33 -1.70 -12.74 -7.50
N VAL A 34 -1.15 -11.52 -7.56
CA VAL A 34 0.09 -11.23 -8.28
C VAL A 34 1.26 -12.03 -7.72
N GLN A 35 1.38 -12.16 -6.39
CA GLN A 35 2.43 -12.95 -5.76
C GLN A 35 2.32 -14.44 -6.06
N LEU A 36 1.10 -14.96 -6.22
CA LEU A 36 0.85 -16.37 -6.59
C LEU A 36 1.27 -16.69 -8.03
N LEU A 37 1.42 -15.69 -8.91
CA LEU A 37 1.89 -15.92 -10.29
C LEU A 37 3.36 -16.37 -10.35
N GLY A 38 4.13 -16.19 -9.27
CA GLY A 38 5.52 -16.66 -9.19
C GLY A 38 6.47 -15.93 -10.14
N TRP A 39 6.14 -14.70 -10.56
CA TRP A 39 7.00 -13.90 -11.43
C TRP A 39 8.29 -13.46 -10.74
N PRO A 40 9.33 -13.10 -11.52
CA PRO A 40 10.57 -12.54 -10.99
C PRO A 40 10.32 -11.43 -9.97
N GLN A 41 11.10 -11.41 -8.88
CA GLN A 41 10.90 -10.50 -7.75
C GLN A 41 10.81 -9.02 -8.15
N LEU A 42 11.54 -8.59 -9.17
CA LEU A 42 11.49 -7.22 -9.68
C LEU A 42 10.12 -6.86 -10.28
N ILE A 43 9.46 -7.81 -10.94
CA ILE A 43 8.12 -7.61 -11.51
C ILE A 43 7.08 -7.67 -10.40
N THR A 44 7.10 -8.75 -9.60
CA THR A 44 6.17 -8.96 -8.48
C THR A 44 6.23 -7.81 -7.49
N GLY A 45 7.43 -7.40 -7.07
CA GLY A 45 7.64 -6.29 -6.14
C GLY A 45 7.15 -4.95 -6.70
N THR A 46 7.36 -4.70 -7.99
CA THR A 46 6.88 -3.48 -8.65
C THR A 46 5.35 -3.39 -8.62
N VAL A 47 4.67 -4.48 -8.97
CA VAL A 47 3.20 -4.54 -8.98
C VAL A 47 2.64 -4.48 -7.56
N VAL A 48 3.21 -5.21 -6.60
CA VAL A 48 2.76 -5.14 -5.19
C VAL A 48 2.93 -3.72 -4.64
N ASN A 49 4.08 -3.06 -4.85
CA ASN A 49 4.26 -1.68 -4.40
C ASN A 49 3.29 -0.70 -5.06
N ALA A 50 2.96 -0.91 -6.34
CA ALA A 50 1.90 -0.14 -6.99
C ALA A 50 0.54 -0.36 -6.31
N VAL A 51 0.18 -1.59 -5.96
CA VAL A 51 -1.07 -1.86 -5.21
C VAL A 51 -1.06 -1.18 -3.84
N LEU A 52 0.07 -1.14 -3.13
CA LEU A 52 0.19 -0.45 -1.84
C LEU A 52 0.04 1.07 -1.97
N LEU A 53 0.71 1.68 -2.95
CA LEU A 53 0.57 3.11 -3.23
C LEU A 53 -0.84 3.45 -3.73
N ALA A 54 -1.44 2.57 -4.54
CA ALA A 54 -2.84 2.67 -4.90
C ALA A 54 -3.69 2.67 -3.64
N ALA A 55 -3.54 1.71 -2.71
CA ALA A 55 -4.27 1.68 -1.44
C ALA A 55 -4.13 2.99 -0.64
N ALA A 56 -2.94 3.57 -0.62
CA ALA A 56 -2.67 4.85 0.02
C ALA A 56 -3.39 6.04 -0.63
N LEU A 57 -3.62 6.04 -1.94
CA LEU A 57 -4.39 7.09 -2.64
C LEU A 57 -5.90 7.03 -2.39
N THR A 58 -6.37 5.94 -1.80
CA THR A 58 -7.67 5.34 -2.10
C THR A 58 -8.45 4.97 -0.85
N SER A 59 -7.72 4.63 0.20
CA SER A 59 -8.27 4.25 1.49
C SER A 59 -7.69 5.17 2.57
N PRO A 60 -8.41 5.38 3.68
CA PRO A 60 -7.84 6.03 4.86
C PRO A 60 -6.59 5.28 5.34
N PRO A 61 -5.68 5.94 6.07
CA PRO A 61 -4.32 5.46 6.30
C PRO A 61 -4.27 4.08 6.97
N LEU A 62 -5.16 3.80 7.93
CA LEU A 62 -5.23 2.51 8.61
C LEU A 62 -5.65 1.37 7.68
N TYR A 63 -6.68 1.61 6.84
CA TYR A 63 -7.13 0.63 5.86
C TYR A 63 -6.07 0.38 4.78
N GLY A 64 -5.36 1.41 4.33
CA GLY A 64 -4.23 1.23 3.40
C GLY A 64 -3.07 0.47 4.03
N ALA A 65 -2.66 0.86 5.25
CA ALA A 65 -1.57 0.22 5.96
C ALA A 65 -1.87 -1.26 6.25
N SER A 66 -3.14 -1.60 6.55
CA SER A 66 -3.55 -3.00 6.72
C SER A 66 -3.29 -3.86 5.49
N VAL A 67 -3.46 -3.33 4.27
CA VAL A 67 -3.06 -4.03 3.04
C VAL A 67 -1.56 -4.30 3.06
N GLY A 68 -0.75 -3.30 3.38
CA GLY A 68 0.70 -3.43 3.49
C GLY A 68 1.16 -4.49 4.48
N VAL A 69 0.54 -4.51 5.67
CA VAL A 69 0.83 -5.47 6.74
C VAL A 69 0.40 -6.89 6.37
N LEU A 70 -0.82 -7.05 5.86
CA LEU A 70 -1.40 -8.35 5.58
C LEU A 70 -0.79 -9.02 4.36
N THR A 71 -0.28 -8.25 3.39
CA THR A 71 0.33 -8.76 2.16
C THR A 71 1.39 -9.85 2.41
N PRO A 72 2.48 -9.60 3.18
CA PRO A 72 3.48 -10.62 3.47
C PRO A 72 3.01 -11.70 4.45
N VAL A 73 2.04 -11.40 5.32
CA VAL A 73 1.46 -12.40 6.25
C VAL A 73 0.70 -13.47 5.46
N VAL A 74 -0.15 -13.05 4.53
CA VAL A 74 -0.87 -13.98 3.65
C VAL A 74 0.10 -14.72 2.73
N ALA A 75 1.12 -14.03 2.21
CA ALA A 75 2.14 -14.68 1.38
C ALA A 75 2.92 -15.77 2.13
N LEU A 76 3.24 -15.55 3.41
CA LEU A 76 3.82 -16.57 4.28
C LEU A 76 2.86 -17.75 4.48
N ALA A 77 1.60 -17.46 4.84
CA ALA A 77 0.59 -18.49 5.08
C ALA A 77 0.29 -19.35 3.84
N ARG A 78 0.51 -18.80 2.64
CA ARG A 78 0.36 -19.49 1.36
C ARG A 78 1.64 -20.18 0.87
N GLY A 79 2.74 -20.11 1.62
CA GLY A 79 4.02 -20.72 1.24
C GLY A 79 4.69 -20.03 0.04
N ILE A 80 4.32 -18.79 -0.27
CA ILE A 80 4.91 -18.00 -1.37
C ILE A 80 6.30 -17.49 -0.96
N ILE A 81 6.44 -17.12 0.31
CA ILE A 81 7.71 -16.63 0.85
C ILE A 81 8.66 -17.82 1.03
N PRO A 82 9.87 -17.79 0.45
CA PRO A 82 10.87 -18.83 0.67
C PRO A 82 11.15 -18.99 2.18
N PRO A 83 11.28 -20.22 2.70
CA PRO A 83 11.48 -20.44 4.13
C PRO A 83 12.62 -19.60 4.76
N PRO A 84 13.77 -19.39 4.10
CA PRO A 84 14.84 -18.54 4.65
C PRO A 84 14.50 -17.05 4.77
N ALA A 85 13.46 -16.58 4.07
CA ALA A 85 12.97 -15.21 4.13
C ALA A 85 11.82 -15.01 5.12
N ALA A 86 11.28 -16.09 5.72
CA ALA A 86 10.19 -16.00 6.69
C ALA A 86 10.48 -15.09 7.89
N PRO A 87 11.70 -15.06 8.47
CA PRO A 87 12.04 -14.14 9.56
C PRO A 87 11.91 -12.65 9.20
N MET A 88 11.97 -12.31 7.91
CA MET A 88 11.82 -10.92 7.44
C MET A 88 10.35 -10.46 7.39
N VAL A 89 9.37 -11.36 7.46
CA VAL A 89 7.94 -11.04 7.32
C VAL A 89 7.46 -9.89 8.21
N PRO A 90 7.73 -9.84 9.53
CA PRO A 90 7.30 -8.70 10.36
C PRO A 90 7.91 -7.37 9.89
N PHE A 91 9.15 -7.38 9.40
CA PHE A 91 9.81 -6.19 8.86
C PHE A 91 9.26 -5.81 7.49
N ILE A 92 8.97 -6.78 6.62
CA ILE A 92 8.30 -6.52 5.33
C ILE A 92 6.92 -5.88 5.57
N ALA A 93 6.16 -6.40 6.54
CA ALA A 93 4.87 -5.85 6.93
C ALA A 93 5.00 -4.40 7.41
N ALA A 94 5.96 -4.12 8.31
CA ALA A 94 6.23 -2.77 8.81
C ALA A 94 6.73 -1.83 7.70
N GLY A 95 7.63 -2.29 6.82
CA GLY A 95 8.14 -1.50 5.70
C GLY A 95 7.08 -1.18 4.65
N ASN A 96 6.15 -2.09 4.40
CA ASN A 96 4.99 -1.85 3.55
C ASN A 96 4.03 -0.82 4.18
N ALA A 97 3.76 -0.92 5.48
CA ALA A 97 2.96 0.06 6.20
C ALA A 97 3.64 1.45 6.18
N LEU A 98 4.96 1.49 6.40
CA LEU A 98 5.76 2.71 6.32
C LEU A 98 5.63 3.38 4.95
N LEU A 99 5.77 2.61 3.86
CA LEU A 99 5.58 3.10 2.50
C LEU A 99 4.21 3.77 2.33
N VAL A 100 3.14 3.08 2.74
CA VAL A 100 1.76 3.58 2.63
C VAL A 100 1.55 4.86 3.44
N LEU A 101 1.97 4.86 4.71
CA LEU A 101 1.70 5.96 5.63
C LEU A 101 2.47 7.22 5.28
N VAL A 102 3.75 7.10 4.93
CA VAL A 102 4.58 8.24 4.50
C VAL A 102 4.01 8.83 3.22
N PHE A 103 3.76 8.01 2.21
CA PHE A 103 3.21 8.48 0.95
C PHE A 103 1.84 9.15 1.15
N TRP A 104 0.94 8.56 1.95
CA TRP A 104 -0.36 9.12 2.29
C TRP A 104 -0.23 10.51 2.93
N GLY A 105 0.71 10.68 3.87
CA GLY A 105 0.94 11.95 4.56
C GLY A 105 1.34 13.07 3.61
N PHE A 106 2.32 12.79 2.72
CA PHE A 106 2.76 13.73 1.69
C PHE A 106 1.62 14.07 0.71
N HIS A 107 0.92 13.07 0.19
CA HIS A 107 -0.20 13.26 -0.73
C HIS A 107 -1.31 14.12 -0.08
N ARG A 108 -1.62 13.85 1.20
CA ARG A 108 -2.65 14.57 1.96
C ARG A 108 -2.29 16.03 2.20
N ALA A 109 -1.04 16.31 2.57
CA ALA A 109 -0.52 17.66 2.79
C ALA A 109 -0.44 18.47 1.48
N GLY A 110 -0.05 17.81 0.38
CA GLY A 110 0.06 18.41 -0.94
C GLY A 110 -1.25 18.89 -1.56
N ARG A 111 -2.40 18.46 -1.06
CA ARG A 111 -3.72 18.89 -1.57
C ARG A 111 -3.91 20.41 -1.55
N ARG A 112 -3.18 21.13 -0.69
CA ARG A 112 -3.27 22.60 -0.56
C ARG A 112 -2.26 23.37 -1.42
N PHE A 113 -1.14 22.75 -1.82
CA PHE A 113 0.02 23.46 -2.39
C PHE A 113 0.58 22.82 -3.67
N GLY A 114 -0.05 21.76 -4.20
CA GLY A 114 0.33 21.10 -5.45
C GLY A 114 0.40 19.58 -5.30
N TRP A 115 -0.77 18.95 -5.41
CA TRP A 115 -0.91 17.52 -5.09
C TRP A 115 -0.01 16.59 -5.91
N ARG A 116 0.29 16.93 -7.17
CA ARG A 116 1.14 16.11 -8.05
C ARG A 116 2.59 16.07 -7.57
N TRP A 117 3.20 17.23 -7.31
CA TRP A 117 4.59 17.29 -6.87
C TRP A 117 4.75 16.61 -5.51
N ALA A 118 3.80 16.83 -4.60
CA ALA A 118 3.83 16.24 -3.27
C ALA A 118 3.68 14.71 -3.31
N SER A 119 2.88 14.19 -4.24
CA SER A 119 2.74 12.73 -4.43
C SER A 119 4.05 12.11 -4.94
N TRP A 120 4.72 12.74 -5.90
CA TRP A 120 6.01 12.25 -6.39
C TRP A 120 7.11 12.33 -5.34
N LEU A 121 7.21 13.45 -4.62
CA LEU A 121 8.16 13.58 -3.51
C LEU A 121 7.86 12.54 -2.42
N GLY A 122 6.60 12.41 -2.03
CA GLY A 122 6.15 11.43 -1.05
C GLY A 122 6.48 10.01 -1.46
N ALA A 123 6.33 9.65 -2.74
CA ALA A 123 6.68 8.33 -3.23
C ALA A 123 8.18 8.07 -3.17
N GLY A 124 8.99 9.06 -3.54
CA GLY A 124 10.46 8.97 -3.44
C GLY A 124 10.93 8.80 -1.99
N VAL A 125 10.43 9.63 -1.07
CA VAL A 125 10.77 9.56 0.36
C VAL A 125 10.30 8.23 0.95
N ALA A 126 9.06 7.81 0.67
CA ALA A 126 8.51 6.57 1.19
C ALA A 126 9.28 5.33 0.68
N ALA A 127 9.66 5.31 -0.60
CA ALA A 127 10.47 4.25 -1.20
C ALA A 127 11.87 4.16 -0.56
N ALA A 128 12.53 5.31 -0.38
CA ALA A 128 13.84 5.38 0.27
C ALA A 128 13.79 4.90 1.72
N LEU A 129 12.80 5.37 2.50
CA LEU A 129 12.61 4.95 3.89
C LEU A 129 12.31 3.45 4.00
N LYS A 130 11.43 2.92 3.16
CA LYS A 130 11.15 1.47 3.12
C LYS A 130 12.42 0.67 2.82
N ALA A 131 13.17 1.05 1.78
CA ALA A 131 14.38 0.33 1.39
C ALA A 131 15.48 0.39 2.46
N ALA A 132 15.69 1.56 3.07
CA ALA A 132 16.63 1.73 4.17
C ALA A 132 16.22 0.89 5.39
N PHE A 133 14.95 0.91 5.76
CA PHE A 133 14.43 0.12 6.88
C PHE A 133 14.60 -1.38 6.66
N LEU A 134 14.22 -1.90 5.49
CA LEU A 134 14.35 -3.33 5.18
C LEU A 134 15.81 -3.76 5.05
N GLY A 135 16.65 -2.93 4.42
CA GLY A 135 18.08 -3.17 4.30
C GLY A 135 18.75 -3.24 5.67
N TYR A 136 18.42 -2.31 6.57
CA TYR A 136 18.90 -2.32 7.95
C TYR A 136 18.43 -3.57 8.70
N ALA A 137 17.15 -3.91 8.62
CA ALA A 137 16.60 -5.08 9.29
C ALA A 137 17.28 -6.39 8.82
N ALA A 138 17.48 -6.55 7.52
CA ALA A 138 18.07 -7.75 6.94
C ALA A 138 19.58 -7.91 7.19
N THR A 139 20.25 -6.85 7.65
CA THR A 139 21.70 -6.85 7.90
C THR A 139 22.05 -6.78 9.38
N HIS A 140 21.19 -6.21 10.22
CA HIS A 140 21.50 -5.93 11.63
C HIS A 140 20.49 -6.54 12.62
N LEU A 141 19.24 -6.78 12.21
CA LEU A 141 18.18 -7.23 13.13
C LEU A 141 17.85 -8.71 12.99
N VAL A 142 18.08 -9.29 11.81
CA VAL A 142 17.71 -10.67 11.50
C VAL A 142 18.84 -11.34 10.72
N THR A 143 19.18 -12.56 11.12
CA THR A 143 20.13 -13.39 10.37
C THR A 143 19.40 -14.10 9.23
N VAL A 144 19.69 -13.68 7.99
CA VAL A 144 19.18 -14.32 6.77
C VAL A 144 20.32 -14.60 5.79
N PRO A 145 20.18 -15.55 4.86
CA PRO A 145 21.19 -15.81 3.84
C PRO A 145 21.46 -14.58 2.97
N ALA A 146 22.70 -14.44 2.47
CA ALA A 146 23.13 -13.31 1.65
C ALA A 146 22.19 -13.00 0.45
N PRO A 147 21.63 -13.99 -0.27
CA PRO A 147 20.65 -13.71 -1.33
C PRO A 147 19.38 -13.02 -0.82
N VAL A 148 18.87 -13.45 0.34
CA VAL A 148 17.68 -12.84 0.97
C VAL A 148 18.00 -11.42 1.44
N ALA A 149 19.16 -11.22 2.07
CA ALA A 149 19.59 -9.89 2.50
C ALA A 149 19.72 -8.93 1.30
N GLY A 150 20.30 -9.39 0.19
CA GLY A 150 20.42 -8.59 -1.04
C GLY A 150 19.07 -8.17 -1.63
N MET A 151 18.04 -9.03 -1.55
CA MET A 151 16.68 -8.70 -2.01
C MET A 151 15.99 -7.61 -1.16
N MET A 152 16.46 -7.39 0.08
CA MET A 152 15.88 -6.40 1.00
C MET A 152 16.52 -5.00 0.87
N GLN A 153 17.51 -4.83 -0.01
CA GLN A 153 18.26 -3.59 -0.18
C GLN A 153 17.84 -2.83 -1.45
N GLY A 154 18.77 -2.61 -2.39
CA GLY A 154 18.54 -1.87 -3.65
C GLY A 154 17.28 -2.26 -4.43
N PRO A 155 16.94 -3.57 -4.57
CA PRO A 155 15.71 -3.98 -5.24
C PRO A 155 14.42 -3.40 -4.61
N GLN A 156 14.39 -3.17 -3.29
CA GLN A 156 13.22 -2.57 -2.63
C GLN A 156 12.99 -1.13 -3.08
N LEU A 157 14.07 -0.36 -3.26
CA LEU A 157 14.00 1.02 -3.76
C LEU A 157 13.52 1.03 -5.21
N VAL A 158 14.15 0.23 -6.07
CA VAL A 158 13.82 0.16 -7.50
C VAL A 158 12.36 -0.22 -7.71
N THR A 159 11.90 -1.28 -7.04
CA THR A 159 10.51 -1.75 -7.20
C THR A 159 9.49 -0.78 -6.61
N ALA A 160 9.78 -0.09 -5.52
CA ALA A 160 8.88 0.91 -4.95
C ALA A 160 8.75 2.14 -5.85
N LEU A 161 9.86 2.61 -6.42
CA LEU A 161 9.86 3.72 -7.38
C LEU A 161 9.16 3.34 -8.69
N ALA A 162 9.42 2.14 -9.23
CA ALA A 162 8.73 1.64 -10.41
C ALA A 162 7.22 1.51 -10.15
N GLY A 163 6.84 1.03 -8.97
CA GLY A 163 5.44 0.99 -8.51
C GLY A 163 4.81 2.38 -8.47
N ALA A 164 5.54 3.39 -7.98
CA ALA A 164 5.09 4.77 -7.99
C ALA A 164 4.90 5.31 -9.41
N VAL A 165 5.82 5.00 -10.33
CA VAL A 165 5.67 5.36 -11.74
C VAL A 165 4.43 4.73 -12.35
N MET A 166 4.14 3.46 -12.07
CA MET A 166 2.91 2.83 -12.54
C MET A 166 1.66 3.52 -11.99
N VAL A 167 1.62 3.87 -10.71
CA VAL A 167 0.40 4.46 -10.13
C VAL A 167 0.22 5.94 -10.47
N LEU A 168 1.29 6.72 -10.43
CA LEU A 168 1.25 8.18 -10.61
C LEU A 168 1.44 8.58 -12.08
N GLY A 169 2.19 7.80 -12.85
CA GLY A 169 2.49 8.06 -14.25
C GLY A 169 1.34 7.73 -15.20
N LEU A 170 0.46 6.79 -14.85
CA LEU A 170 -0.75 6.47 -15.64
C LEU A 170 -1.79 7.61 -15.70
N GLY A 171 -1.54 8.71 -14.99
CA GLY A 171 -2.27 9.96 -15.13
C GLY A 171 -3.70 9.93 -14.57
N PRO A 172 -4.43 11.06 -14.68
CA PRO A 172 -5.77 11.21 -14.10
C PRO A 172 -6.79 10.22 -14.66
N ALA A 173 -6.64 9.78 -15.91
CA ALA A 173 -7.60 8.89 -16.57
C ALA A 173 -7.63 7.49 -15.94
N VAL A 174 -6.48 6.93 -15.59
CA VAL A 174 -6.41 5.64 -14.90
C VAL A 174 -6.80 5.80 -13.43
N GLN A 175 -6.47 6.92 -12.79
CA GLN A 175 -6.95 7.21 -11.44
C GLN A 175 -8.49 7.35 -11.39
N GLN A 176 -9.10 7.93 -12.42
CA GLN A 176 -10.55 7.96 -12.59
C GLN A 176 -11.12 6.57 -12.92
N GLY A 177 -10.43 5.76 -13.72
CA GLY A 177 -10.82 4.39 -14.04
C GLY A 177 -10.78 3.46 -12.83
N LEU A 178 -9.68 3.45 -12.08
CA LEU A 178 -9.56 2.81 -10.76
C LEU A 178 -10.59 3.39 -9.80
N GLY A 179 -10.83 4.69 -9.86
CA GLY A 179 -11.90 5.33 -9.13
C GLY A 179 -13.26 4.73 -9.48
N ARG A 180 -13.61 4.58 -10.74
CA ARG A 180 -14.89 4.01 -11.18
C ARG A 180 -15.04 2.53 -10.86
N LEU A 181 -13.99 1.73 -11.05
CA LEU A 181 -13.97 0.29 -10.74
C LEU A 181 -14.11 0.02 -9.24
N PHE A 182 -13.54 0.88 -8.41
CA PHE A 182 -13.58 0.71 -6.95
C PHE A 182 -14.60 1.58 -6.22
N GLY A 183 -15.30 2.51 -6.90
CA GLY A 183 -16.43 3.29 -6.34
C GLY A 183 -16.12 4.71 -5.82
N TRP A 184 -15.20 5.45 -6.43
CA TRP A 184 -14.76 6.82 -6.09
C TRP A 184 -15.85 7.90 -6.11
N ALA A 185 -17.08 7.57 -6.52
CA ALA A 185 -18.20 8.33 -6.02
C ALA A 185 -18.38 7.94 -4.54
N SER A 186 -17.60 8.58 -3.65
CA SER A 186 -18.18 8.94 -2.36
C SER A 186 -19.57 9.48 -2.70
N PRO A 187 -20.68 8.92 -2.18
CA PRO A 187 -21.99 9.49 -2.45
C PRO A 187 -21.83 10.98 -2.22
N ARG A 188 -22.14 11.80 -3.23
CA ARG A 188 -22.29 13.23 -2.99
C ARG A 188 -23.46 13.29 -2.03
N VAL A 189 -23.15 13.32 -0.73
CA VAL A 189 -24.14 13.55 0.31
C VAL A 189 -24.33 15.06 0.29
N SER A 190 -25.18 15.51 -0.62
CA SER A 190 -25.79 16.82 -0.54
C SER A 190 -26.57 16.88 0.77
N PRO A 191 -26.48 17.95 1.58
CA PRO A 191 -27.61 18.30 2.43
C PRO A 191 -28.81 18.69 1.55
#